data_AF-A0AAN6G995-F1
#
_entry.id   AF-A0AAN6G995-F1
#
_cell.length_a   1.000
_cell.length_b   1.000
_cell.length_c   1.000
_cell.angle_alpha   90.00
_cell.angle_beta   90.00
_cell.angle_gamma   90.00
#
_symmetry.space_group_name_H-M   'P 1'
#
loop_
_entity.id
_entity.type
_entity.pdbx_description
1 polymer ?
#
loop_
_entity_poly.entity_id
_entity_poly.type
_entity_poly.pdbx_seq_one_letter_code
_entity_poly.pdbx_strand_id
1 'polypeptide(L)'
;MSFARSAFALTARSAAVARRPAVAAVQRRSIASAPVGEEFIKERKHTAEHAAKSADLWRKISMYVCLPGGEYQEPEEKHARAGAHSTSTIQDRRADTLGLLLLCASSAVVLGVYIYGIEAEHIHHRDHEIHENGGELPERVFYEYNNIRKRSFPWGQQSLFFNAKANYPAEEM
;
A
#
# COMPACT_ATOMS: atom_id res chain seq x y z
N MET A 1 -51.16 100.19 -16.37
CA MET A 1 -49.89 100.11 -17.11
C MET A 1 -48.93 99.27 -16.27
N SER A 2 -48.75 98.01 -16.68
CA SER A 2 -48.01 96.99 -15.95
C SER A 2 -46.60 96.92 -16.53
N PHE A 3 -45.58 97.21 -15.73
CA PHE A 3 -44.18 97.09 -16.15
C PHE A 3 -43.59 95.79 -15.61
N ALA A 4 -43.22 94.93 -16.55
CA ALA A 4 -42.67 93.60 -16.36
C ALA A 4 -41.26 93.65 -15.76
N ARG A 5 -41.01 92.83 -14.73
CA ARG A 5 -39.64 92.50 -14.29
C ARG A 5 -39.16 91.32 -15.14
N SER A 6 -38.27 91.62 -16.09
CA SER A 6 -37.47 90.63 -16.80
C SER A 6 -36.46 90.04 -15.82
N ALA A 7 -36.57 88.74 -15.55
CA ALA A 7 -35.56 87.97 -14.83
C ALA A 7 -35.03 86.90 -15.80
N PHE A 8 -33.78 87.09 -16.18
CA PHE A 8 -33.01 86.23 -17.06
C PHE A 8 -32.89 84.83 -16.42
N ALA A 9 -33.56 83.83 -17.00
CA ALA A 9 -33.42 82.44 -16.55
C ALA A 9 -32.12 81.86 -17.09
N LEU A 10 -31.04 82.00 -16.33
CA LEU A 10 -29.81 81.23 -16.52
C LEU A 10 -30.11 79.75 -16.22
N THR A 11 -30.18 78.95 -17.28
CA THR A 11 -30.22 77.49 -17.20
C THR A 11 -28.93 76.97 -16.58
N ALA A 12 -28.95 76.70 -15.28
CA ALA A 12 -27.89 75.95 -14.62
C ALA A 12 -27.85 74.53 -15.20
N ARG A 13 -26.84 74.26 -16.03
CA ARG A 13 -26.55 72.93 -16.56
C ARG A 13 -26.10 72.07 -15.38
N SER A 14 -26.98 71.24 -14.85
CA SER A 14 -26.66 70.28 -13.79
C SER A 14 -25.53 69.36 -14.25
N ALA A 15 -24.33 69.58 -13.71
CA ALA A 15 -23.27 68.58 -13.72
C ALA A 15 -23.71 67.49 -12.74
N ALA A 16 -24.39 66.47 -13.24
CA ALA A 16 -24.64 65.25 -12.49
C ALA A 16 -23.28 64.61 -12.19
N VAL A 17 -22.75 64.87 -10.99
CA VAL A 17 -21.67 64.08 -10.43
C VAL A 17 -22.19 62.65 -10.35
N ALA A 18 -21.71 61.80 -11.26
CA ALA A 18 -21.95 60.38 -11.22
C ALA A 18 -21.38 59.84 -9.90
N ARG A 19 -22.22 59.75 -8.87
CA ARG A 19 -21.92 59.03 -7.65
C ARG A 19 -21.69 57.58 -8.05
N ARG A 20 -20.42 57.17 -8.12
CA ARG A 20 -20.03 55.76 -8.24
C ARG A 20 -20.80 55.03 -7.13
N PRO A 21 -21.57 53.98 -7.41
CA PRO A 21 -22.17 53.21 -6.33
C PRO A 21 -21.00 52.75 -5.46
N ALA A 22 -21.05 53.06 -4.16
CA ALA A 22 -20.13 52.48 -3.22
C ALA A 22 -20.26 50.97 -3.40
N VAL A 23 -19.27 50.34 -4.00
CA VAL A 23 -19.21 48.89 -4.11
C VAL A 23 -19.20 48.43 -2.66
N ALA A 24 -20.34 47.89 -2.21
CA ALA A 24 -20.46 47.38 -0.85
C ALA A 24 -19.23 46.52 -0.62
N ALA A 25 -18.40 46.91 0.35
CA ALA A 25 -17.22 46.15 0.69
C ALA A 25 -17.71 44.73 0.91
N VAL A 26 -17.34 43.82 -0.01
CA VAL A 26 -17.62 42.40 0.17
C VAL A 26 -16.89 42.06 1.45
N GLN A 27 -17.66 41.97 2.52
CA GLN A 27 -17.18 41.57 3.82
C GLN A 27 -16.76 40.13 3.60
N ARG A 28 -15.49 39.93 3.23
CA ARG A 28 -14.87 38.62 3.19
C ARG A 28 -15.17 38.07 4.57
N ARG A 29 -16.07 37.08 4.63
CA ARG A 29 -16.19 36.27 5.82
C ARG A 29 -14.79 35.70 5.99
N SER A 30 -14.00 36.30 6.87
CA SER A 30 -12.95 35.57 7.53
C SER A 30 -13.71 34.43 8.17
N ILE A 31 -13.61 33.25 7.55
CA ILE A 31 -13.76 32.01 8.28
C ILE A 31 -12.71 32.10 9.37
N ALA A 32 -13.10 32.70 10.50
CA ALA A 32 -12.43 32.52 11.75
C ALA A 32 -12.22 31.01 11.84
N SER A 33 -10.98 30.58 12.08
CA SER A 33 -10.68 29.21 12.40
C SER A 33 -11.55 28.86 13.61
N ALA A 34 -12.73 28.28 13.35
CA ALA A 34 -13.47 27.54 14.35
C ALA A 34 -12.45 26.60 15.00
N PRO A 35 -12.56 26.27 16.29
CA PRO A 35 -11.68 25.29 16.88
C PRO A 35 -11.98 23.94 16.21
N VAL A 36 -11.34 23.69 15.05
CA VAL A 36 -10.96 22.38 14.53
C VAL A 36 -9.89 21.90 15.51
N GLY A 37 -10.29 21.71 16.75
CA GLY A 37 -9.43 22.04 17.88
C GLY A 37 -9.26 20.85 18.78
N GLU A 38 -10.36 20.30 19.28
CA GLU A 38 -10.26 19.26 20.30
C GLU A 38 -10.88 17.93 19.86
N GLU A 39 -12.11 17.92 19.33
CA GLU A 39 -12.75 16.69 18.86
C GLU A 39 -11.97 16.05 17.70
N PHE A 40 -11.58 16.85 16.69
CA PHE A 40 -10.73 16.35 15.60
C PHE A 40 -9.37 15.85 16.10
N ILE A 41 -8.74 16.54 17.05
CA ILE A 41 -7.46 16.09 17.65
C ILE A 41 -7.67 14.79 18.43
N LYS A 42 -8.78 14.65 19.18
CA LYS A 42 -9.15 13.46 19.92
C LYS A 42 -9.42 12.28 18.98
N GLU A 43 -10.12 12.49 17.88
CA GLU A 43 -10.34 11.47 16.84
C GLU A 43 -9.03 11.04 16.18
N ARG A 44 -8.12 11.96 15.89
CA ARG A 44 -6.80 11.63 15.34
C ARG A 44 -5.95 10.84 16.34
N LYS A 45 -5.97 11.21 17.62
CA LYS A 45 -5.29 10.44 18.69
C LYS A 45 -5.89 9.05 18.85
N HIS A 46 -7.21 8.93 18.90
CA HIS A 46 -7.90 7.64 18.95
C HIS A 46 -7.57 6.77 17.74
N THR A 47 -7.54 7.34 16.54
CA THR A 47 -7.17 6.64 15.31
C THR A 47 -5.70 6.22 15.33
N ALA A 48 -4.80 7.08 15.83
CA ALA A 48 -3.39 6.75 15.97
C ALA A 48 -3.15 5.61 16.99
N GLU A 49 -3.84 5.63 18.14
CA GLU A 49 -3.77 4.57 19.15
C GLU A 49 -4.35 3.24 18.62
N HIS A 50 -5.45 3.31 17.89
CA HIS A 50 -6.03 2.13 17.23
C HIS A 50 -5.06 1.56 16.20
N ALA A 51 -4.48 2.41 15.34
CA ALA A 51 -3.50 2.01 14.34
C ALA A 51 -2.24 1.39 14.95
N ALA A 52 -1.75 1.92 16.09
CA ALA A 52 -0.60 1.35 16.80
C ALA A 52 -0.89 -0.08 17.27
N LYS A 53 -2.07 -0.31 17.89
CA LYS A 53 -2.49 -1.64 18.33
C LYS A 53 -2.71 -2.60 17.16
N SER A 54 -3.31 -2.13 16.06
CA SER A 54 -3.49 -2.92 14.85
C SER A 54 -2.15 -3.27 14.20
N ALA A 55 -1.19 -2.34 14.16
CA ALA A 55 0.14 -2.60 13.62
C ALA A 55 0.89 -3.64 14.46
N ASP A 56 0.81 -3.56 15.79
CA ASP A 56 1.39 -4.57 16.68
C ASP A 56 0.74 -5.95 16.50
N LEU A 57 -0.59 -6.00 16.29
CA LEU A 57 -1.28 -7.24 15.98
C LEU A 57 -0.77 -7.85 14.67
N TRP A 58 -0.72 -7.07 13.58
CA TRP A 58 -0.24 -7.55 12.29
C TRP A 58 1.23 -7.97 12.31
N ARG A 59 2.08 -7.23 13.04
CA ARG A 59 3.48 -7.59 13.27
C ARG A 59 3.62 -8.96 13.94
N LYS A 60 2.80 -9.21 14.97
CA LYS A 60 2.76 -10.49 15.67
C LYS A 60 2.26 -11.61 14.76
N ILE A 61 1.18 -11.39 14.00
CA ILE A 61 0.68 -12.37 13.04
C ILE A 61 1.76 -12.70 12.01
N SER A 62 2.38 -11.70 11.38
CA SER A 62 3.44 -11.93 10.40
C SER A 62 4.62 -12.68 10.99
N MET A 63 5.07 -12.34 12.20
CA MET A 63 6.20 -13.06 12.81
C MET A 63 5.80 -14.49 13.19
N TYR A 64 4.73 -14.67 13.97
CA TYR A 64 4.38 -16.00 14.49
C TYR A 64 3.81 -16.95 13.44
N VAL A 65 3.18 -16.44 12.37
CA VAL A 65 2.59 -17.29 11.31
C VAL A 65 3.57 -17.52 10.15
N CYS A 66 4.33 -16.50 9.75
CA CYS A 66 5.16 -16.59 8.54
C CYS A 66 6.62 -16.95 8.80
N LEU A 67 7.21 -16.64 9.97
CA LEU A 67 8.65 -16.75 10.22
C LEU A 67 8.94 -17.31 11.63
N PRO A 68 9.20 -18.62 11.80
CA PRO A 68 9.49 -19.14 13.11
C PRO A 68 10.96 -18.84 13.45
N GLY A 69 11.23 -18.34 14.65
CA GLY A 69 12.60 -18.13 15.14
C GLY A 69 13.00 -16.67 15.33
N GLY A 70 12.12 -15.71 15.04
CA GLY A 70 12.20 -14.42 15.70
C GLY A 70 11.84 -14.59 17.17
N GLU A 71 12.84 -14.88 18.00
CA GLU A 71 12.72 -14.80 19.46
C GLU A 71 12.20 -13.39 19.80
N TYR A 72 10.89 -13.28 19.95
CA TYR A 72 10.24 -12.00 20.21
C TYR A 72 10.32 -11.74 21.71
N GLN A 73 11.49 -11.26 22.13
CA GLN A 73 11.67 -10.66 23.45
C GLN A 73 10.91 -9.33 23.45
N GLU A 74 9.70 -9.31 24.02
CA GLU A 74 9.01 -8.04 24.32
C GLU A 74 9.98 -7.17 25.16
N PRO A 75 10.26 -5.91 24.79
CA PRO A 75 11.03 -5.03 25.65
C PRO A 75 10.23 -4.81 26.92
N GLU A 76 10.75 -5.31 28.04
CA GLU A 76 10.16 -5.17 29.36
C GLU A 76 10.06 -3.68 29.72
N GLU A 77 8.90 -3.05 29.49
CA GLU A 77 8.63 -1.72 30.00
C GLU A 77 8.45 -1.85 31.51
N LYS A 78 9.52 -1.57 32.26
CA LYS A 78 9.56 -1.60 33.72
C LYS A 78 8.66 -0.52 34.29
N HIS A 79 7.35 -0.76 34.31
CA HIS A 79 6.45 -0.03 35.18
C HIS A 79 6.65 -0.55 36.60
N ALA A 80 7.51 0.14 37.34
CA ALA A 80 7.64 0.01 38.77
C ALA A 80 6.27 0.23 39.43
N ARG A 81 5.57 -0.87 39.74
CA ARG A 81 4.48 -0.84 40.73
C ARG A 81 4.60 -2.06 41.63
N ALA A 82 5.07 -1.78 42.85
CA ALA A 82 5.13 -2.69 43.96
C ALA A 82 3.76 -3.33 44.26
N GLY A 83 3.77 -4.61 44.64
CA GLY A 83 2.60 -5.30 45.17
C GLY A 83 2.68 -6.80 44.97
N ALA A 84 2.98 -7.52 46.05
CA ALA A 84 3.08 -8.97 46.13
C ALA A 84 1.81 -9.70 45.64
N HIS A 85 1.94 -10.93 45.11
CA HIS A 85 1.18 -12.13 45.54
C HIS A 85 1.57 -13.38 44.72
N SER A 86 1.86 -14.46 45.46
CA SER A 86 1.79 -15.89 45.10
C SER A 86 2.74 -16.47 44.04
N THR A 87 3.86 -17.02 44.53
CA THR A 87 4.82 -17.85 43.81
C THR A 87 4.37 -19.32 43.80
N SER A 88 3.66 -19.79 42.78
CA SER A 88 3.50 -21.24 42.53
C SER A 88 3.05 -21.67 41.11
N THR A 89 3.28 -20.87 40.06
CA THR A 89 2.82 -21.24 38.68
C THR A 89 3.82 -20.95 37.55
N ILE A 90 5.11 -20.81 37.87
CA ILE A 90 6.15 -20.45 36.89
C ILE A 90 6.73 -21.67 36.16
N GLN A 91 6.67 -22.85 36.76
CA GLN A 91 7.23 -24.07 36.17
C GLN A 91 6.29 -24.71 35.13
N ASP A 92 4.97 -24.73 35.37
CA ASP A 92 4.00 -25.39 34.47
C ASP A 92 3.73 -24.61 33.17
N ARG A 93 3.68 -23.28 33.20
CA ARG A 93 3.41 -22.47 31.98
C ARG A 93 4.52 -22.53 30.93
N ARG A 94 5.72 -22.98 31.30
CA ARG A 94 6.86 -23.12 30.39
C ARG A 94 6.79 -24.39 29.55
N ALA A 95 6.14 -25.45 30.03
CA ALA A 95 5.97 -26.69 29.27
C ALA A 95 4.83 -26.57 28.25
N ASP A 96 3.74 -25.89 28.61
CA ASP A 96 2.56 -25.74 27.73
C ASP A 96 2.80 -24.78 26.55
N THR A 97 3.66 -23.77 26.74
CA THR A 97 4.04 -22.83 25.66
C THR A 97 5.02 -23.45 24.66
N LEU A 98 5.94 -24.31 25.13
CA LEU A 98 6.87 -25.04 24.25
C LEU A 98 6.15 -26.10 23.40
N GLY A 99 5.11 -26.75 23.93
CA GLY A 99 4.29 -27.72 23.18
C GLY A 99 3.41 -27.07 22.10
N LEU A 100 2.89 -25.86 22.35
CA LEU A 100 2.04 -25.14 21.39
C LEU A 100 2.86 -24.37 20.33
N LEU A 101 4.09 -23.97 20.65
CA LEU A 101 5.04 -23.34 19.70
C LEU A 101 5.61 -24.35 18.67
N LEU A 102 5.61 -25.64 18.98
CA LEU A 102 6.04 -26.69 18.06
C LEU A 102 4.99 -27.07 16.99
N LEU A 103 3.72 -26.68 17.18
CA LEU A 103 2.63 -26.99 16.25
C LEU A 103 2.28 -25.86 15.28
N CYS A 104 2.86 -24.66 15.47
CA CYS A 104 2.74 -23.55 14.51
C CYS A 104 3.93 -23.56 13.52
N ALA A 105 4.24 -24.74 12.99
CA ALA A 105 5.25 -24.93 11.96
C ALA A 105 4.96 -23.97 10.80
N SER A 106 5.82 -22.97 10.67
CA SER A 106 5.70 -21.86 9.75
C SER A 106 5.39 -22.29 8.33
N SER A 107 4.34 -21.71 7.77
CA SER A 107 3.94 -21.95 6.39
C SER A 107 5.07 -21.70 5.39
N ALA A 108 5.91 -20.67 5.62
CA ALA A 108 6.99 -20.32 4.69
C ALA A 108 8.15 -21.34 4.69
N VAL A 109 8.60 -21.83 5.85
CA VAL A 109 9.71 -22.81 5.90
C VAL A 109 9.25 -24.17 5.40
N VAL A 110 8.05 -24.60 5.80
CA VAL A 110 7.47 -25.88 5.34
C VAL A 110 7.31 -25.88 3.82
N LEU A 111 6.72 -24.80 3.27
CA LEU A 111 6.57 -24.66 1.84
C LEU A 111 7.93 -24.53 1.13
N GLY A 112 8.89 -23.81 1.72
CA GLY A 112 10.24 -23.66 1.17
C GLY A 112 10.98 -24.99 1.03
N VAL A 113 10.97 -25.82 2.08
CA VAL A 113 11.57 -27.17 2.03
C VAL A 113 10.83 -28.07 1.04
N TYR A 114 9.50 -28.02 1.01
CA TYR A 114 8.70 -28.79 0.07
C TYR A 114 9.01 -28.42 -1.39
N ILE A 115 9.00 -27.13 -1.73
CA ILE A 115 9.31 -26.63 -3.08
C ILE A 115 10.76 -26.99 -3.44
N TYR A 116 11.70 -26.92 -2.51
CA TYR A 116 13.08 -27.33 -2.76
C TYR A 116 13.18 -28.80 -3.20
N GLY A 117 12.45 -29.71 -2.54
CA GLY A 117 12.41 -31.12 -2.93
C GLY A 117 11.84 -31.31 -4.33
N ILE A 118 10.73 -30.66 -4.64
CA ILE A 118 10.11 -30.70 -5.97
C ILE A 118 11.04 -30.13 -7.04
N GLU A 119 11.72 -29.01 -6.80
CA GLU A 119 12.65 -28.41 -7.76
C GLU A 119 13.88 -29.29 -7.98
N ALA A 120 14.40 -29.94 -6.93
CA ALA A 120 15.49 -30.90 -7.07
C ALA A 120 15.11 -32.07 -7.98
N GLU A 121 13.90 -32.65 -7.81
CA GLU A 121 13.38 -33.71 -8.68
C GLU A 121 13.22 -33.22 -10.14
N HIS A 122 12.72 -32.00 -10.36
CA HIS A 122 12.62 -31.42 -11.71
C HIS A 122 13.98 -31.22 -12.38
N ILE A 123 15.00 -30.82 -11.63
CA ILE A 123 16.37 -30.71 -12.14
C ILE A 123 16.89 -32.09 -12.53
N HIS A 124 16.70 -33.11 -11.68
CA HIS A 124 17.14 -34.48 -11.98
C HIS A 124 16.44 -35.07 -13.21
N HIS A 125 15.13 -34.90 -13.35
CA HIS A 125 14.40 -35.34 -14.55
C HIS A 125 14.85 -34.61 -15.79
N ARG A 126 15.05 -33.29 -15.72
CA ARG A 126 15.55 -32.49 -16.84
C ARG A 126 16.95 -32.97 -17.27
N ASP A 127 17.84 -33.22 -16.32
CA ASP A 127 19.19 -33.67 -16.62
C ASP A 127 19.15 -35.08 -17.25
N HIS A 128 18.30 -35.99 -16.76
CA HIS A 128 18.07 -37.29 -17.38
C HIS A 128 17.57 -37.19 -18.83
N GLU A 129 16.54 -36.38 -19.09
CA GLU A 129 16.02 -36.14 -20.45
C GLU A 129 17.11 -35.61 -21.38
N ILE A 130 17.93 -34.66 -20.91
CA ILE A 130 19.05 -34.11 -21.67
C ILE A 130 20.09 -35.19 -21.95
N HIS A 131 20.41 -36.05 -20.98
CA HIS A 131 21.39 -37.13 -21.15
C HIS A 131 20.91 -38.21 -22.13
N GLU A 132 19.65 -38.62 -22.07
CA GLU A 132 19.08 -39.61 -22.99
C GLU A 132 18.98 -39.08 -24.43
N ASN A 133 18.79 -37.77 -24.59
CA ASN A 133 18.63 -37.12 -25.89
C ASN A 133 19.94 -36.55 -26.46
N GLY A 134 21.09 -37.02 -25.99
CA GLY A 134 22.39 -36.66 -26.57
C GLY A 134 22.91 -35.27 -26.20
N GLY A 135 22.41 -34.69 -25.10
CA GLY A 135 22.84 -33.39 -24.58
C GLY A 135 21.88 -32.22 -24.86
N GLU A 136 20.74 -32.47 -25.48
CA GLU A 136 19.69 -31.47 -25.74
C GLU A 136 18.33 -31.95 -25.23
N LEU A 137 17.40 -31.02 -24.97
CA LEU A 137 16.05 -31.38 -24.56
C LEU A 137 15.30 -32.10 -25.68
N PRO A 138 14.33 -32.99 -25.35
CA PRO A 138 13.48 -33.61 -26.36
C PRO A 138 12.77 -32.58 -27.23
N GLU A 139 12.70 -32.87 -28.52
CA GLU A 139 11.92 -32.06 -29.45
C GLU A 139 10.44 -32.13 -29.04
N ARG A 140 9.89 -30.99 -28.61
CA ARG A 140 8.48 -30.89 -28.26
C ARG A 140 7.67 -30.63 -29.52
N VAL A 141 6.52 -31.28 -29.61
CA VAL A 141 5.56 -31.05 -30.69
C VAL A 141 5.16 -29.58 -30.76
N PHE A 142 5.47 -28.94 -31.89
CA PHE A 142 5.15 -27.53 -32.13
C PHE A 142 3.84 -27.43 -32.92
N TYR A 143 2.81 -26.86 -32.29
CA TYR A 143 1.49 -26.70 -32.91
C TYR A 143 1.34 -25.33 -33.55
N GLU A 144 0.44 -25.22 -34.53
CA GLU A 144 0.13 -23.96 -35.23
C GLU A 144 -0.29 -22.82 -34.28
N TYR A 145 -0.90 -23.15 -33.13
CA TYR A 145 -1.29 -22.16 -32.13
C TYR A 145 -0.15 -21.68 -31.23
N ASN A 146 1.01 -22.34 -31.26
CA ASN A 146 2.18 -21.94 -30.47
C ASN A 146 2.86 -20.74 -31.14
N ASN A 147 3.33 -19.78 -30.32
CA ASN A 147 4.01 -18.57 -30.79
C ASN A 147 3.27 -17.75 -31.88
N ILE A 148 1.94 -17.85 -32.02
CA ILE A 148 1.19 -16.97 -32.95
C ILE A 148 1.44 -15.50 -32.58
N ARG A 149 1.82 -14.72 -33.59
CA ARG A 149 1.90 -13.26 -33.52
C ARG A 149 0.97 -12.67 -34.58
N LYS A 150 0.15 -11.69 -34.18
CA LYS A 150 -0.63 -10.85 -35.13
C LYS A 150 0.08 -9.53 -35.44
N ARG A 151 0.95 -9.09 -34.52
CA ARG A 151 1.76 -7.87 -34.59
C ARG A 151 3.05 -8.11 -33.81
N SER A 152 4.14 -7.50 -34.27
CA SER A 152 5.44 -7.55 -33.58
C SER A 152 5.42 -6.69 -32.31
N PHE A 153 6.27 -7.02 -31.32
CA PHE A 153 6.41 -6.18 -30.13
C PHE A 153 7.23 -4.92 -30.42
N PRO A 154 7.11 -3.86 -29.61
CA PRO A 154 7.83 -2.60 -29.81
C PRO A 154 9.36 -2.70 -29.69
N TRP A 155 9.89 -3.79 -29.14
CA TRP A 155 11.33 -3.99 -28.85
C TRP A 155 11.93 -5.20 -29.58
N GLY A 156 11.15 -5.96 -30.35
CA GLY A 156 11.61 -7.17 -31.04
C GLY A 156 10.49 -8.19 -31.22
N GLN A 157 10.81 -9.38 -31.73
CA GLN A 157 9.81 -10.43 -31.97
C GLN A 157 9.55 -11.35 -30.75
N GLN A 158 10.53 -11.43 -29.84
CA GLN A 158 10.45 -12.30 -28.65
C GLN A 158 9.83 -11.57 -27.44
N SER A 159 9.28 -12.35 -26.50
CA SER A 159 8.74 -11.82 -25.25
C SER A 159 9.84 -11.27 -24.33
N LEU A 160 9.45 -10.44 -23.37
CA LEU A 160 10.40 -9.83 -22.41
C LEU A 160 11.15 -10.88 -21.58
N PHE A 161 10.50 -12.01 -21.28
CA PHE A 161 11.06 -13.14 -20.53
C PHE A 161 11.37 -14.32 -21.45
N PHE A 162 11.85 -14.05 -22.67
CA PHE A 162 12.27 -15.09 -23.60
C PHE A 162 13.58 -15.73 -23.14
N ASN A 163 13.60 -17.06 -23.04
CA ASN A 163 14.79 -17.86 -22.76
C ASN A 163 15.08 -18.79 -23.93
N ALA A 164 16.22 -18.57 -24.61
CA ALA A 164 16.63 -19.37 -25.77
C ALA A 164 16.83 -20.86 -25.49
N LYS A 165 17.05 -21.24 -24.21
CA LYS A 165 17.19 -22.65 -23.79
C LYS A 165 15.85 -23.37 -23.59
N ALA A 166 14.77 -22.62 -23.38
CA ALA A 166 13.48 -23.18 -22.99
C ALA A 166 12.34 -22.84 -23.97
N ASN A 167 12.45 -21.76 -24.73
CA ASN A 167 11.42 -21.27 -25.62
C ASN A 167 11.91 -21.30 -27.07
N TYR A 168 11.05 -21.77 -27.97
CA TYR A 168 11.29 -21.65 -29.40
C TYR A 168 11.13 -20.18 -29.84
N PRO A 169 12.01 -19.67 -30.72
CA PRO A 169 11.85 -18.33 -31.25
C PRO A 169 10.54 -18.24 -32.05
N ALA A 170 9.81 -17.14 -31.90
CA ALA A 170 8.72 -16.81 -32.82
C ALA A 170 9.28 -16.60 -34.25
N GLU A 171 8.52 -17.06 -35.26
CA GLU A 171 8.82 -16.80 -36.67
C GLU A 171 8.80 -15.29 -36.95
N GLU A 172 9.66 -14.87 -37.88
CA GLU A 172 9.66 -13.49 -38.37
C GLU A 172 8.39 -13.25 -39.19
N MET A 173 7.68 -12.16 -38.87
CA MET A 173 6.46 -11.71 -39.54
C MET A 173 6.78 -10.86 -40.76
#